data_AF-A0A3L8PVR7-F1
#
_entry.id   AF-A0A3L8PVR7-F1
#
_cell.length_a   1.000
_cell.length_b   1.000
_cell.length_c   1.000
_cell.angle_alpha   90.00
_cell.angle_beta   90.00
_cell.angle_gamma   90.00
#
_symmetry.space_group_name_H-M   'P 1'
#
loop_
_entity.id
_entity.type
_entity.pdbx_description
1 polymer ?
#
loop_
_entity_poly.entity_id
_entity_poly.type
_entity_poly.pdbx_seq_one_letter_code
_entity_poly.pdbx_strand_id
1 'polypeptide(L)'
;MDLSKFKTVTVNNTALSIVILSLLVGCGGADNKQEPKPLANKPPIVSIDDISVPENTATNVSADASDPDGSITSYLWEQVSGPNVELKDTKSKSLALSTPIVTEDTELSFKVTVTDNKGAKTSATGRVLVKAKMVKVTLMGKVLDGPIANAKLKAIINDKVIEGQADKDGNYSLPISLDDSHLGDLIKITATGVESGSPVKLISYLGSLDSAIKSAGDDGTLKKNELFAVNITNVTTAIGALIQNNNEGKELTTVDAFNNASNEIDASLILPLSTAIKLVIDYSNQNPNFKLPEGTNDTLELVNNLDKASH
;
A
#
# COMPACT_ATOMS: atom_id res chain seq x y z
N MET A 1 20.63 -37.76 -36.70
CA MET A 1 19.85 -37.35 -37.88
C MET A 1 20.87 -36.92 -38.92
N ASP A 2 21.11 -37.81 -39.88
CA ASP A 2 22.25 -37.78 -40.81
C ASP A 2 21.95 -36.86 -42.00
N LEU A 3 22.82 -35.86 -42.23
CA LEU A 3 22.67 -34.77 -43.21
C LEU A 3 23.28 -35.10 -44.59
N SER A 4 23.57 -36.38 -44.88
CA SER A 4 24.27 -36.81 -46.11
C SER A 4 23.41 -36.93 -47.40
N LYS A 5 22.28 -36.21 -47.53
CA LYS A 5 21.33 -36.41 -48.66
C LYS A 5 20.87 -35.17 -49.43
N PHE A 6 21.76 -34.21 -49.72
CA PHE A 6 21.47 -33.25 -50.79
C PHE A 6 22.56 -33.26 -51.86
N LYS A 7 22.25 -33.98 -52.95
CA LYS A 7 23.00 -34.00 -54.21
C LYS A 7 22.83 -32.66 -54.93
N THR A 8 23.96 -32.08 -55.30
CA THR A 8 24.13 -30.99 -56.27
C THR A 8 23.55 -31.39 -57.64
N VAL A 9 22.69 -30.54 -58.20
CA VAL A 9 22.28 -30.63 -59.61
C VAL A 9 23.13 -29.62 -60.39
N THR A 10 24.05 -30.15 -61.18
CA THR A 10 24.82 -29.43 -62.19
C THR A 10 23.97 -29.33 -63.46
N VAL A 11 23.79 -28.12 -64.01
CA VAL A 11 23.25 -27.95 -65.37
C VAL A 11 24.33 -27.32 -66.23
N ASN A 12 24.86 -28.10 -67.17
CA ASN A 12 25.82 -27.66 -68.18
C ASN A 12 25.08 -27.22 -69.45
N ASN A 13 25.34 -25.98 -69.83
CA ASN A 13 25.78 -25.50 -71.14
C ASN A 13 25.14 -26.07 -72.42
N THR A 14 24.37 -25.24 -73.13
CA THR A 14 24.26 -25.28 -74.60
C THR A 14 24.44 -23.88 -75.16
N ALA A 15 25.55 -23.70 -75.87
CA ALA A 15 25.87 -22.52 -76.65
C ALA A 15 24.96 -22.44 -77.89
N LEU A 16 24.45 -21.24 -78.17
CA LEU A 16 23.90 -20.90 -79.49
C LEU A 16 24.39 -19.50 -79.87
N SER A 17 25.45 -19.47 -80.67
CA SER A 17 25.95 -18.26 -81.33
C SER A 17 25.02 -17.89 -82.49
N ILE A 18 24.44 -16.69 -82.43
CA ILE A 18 23.81 -16.03 -83.57
C ILE A 18 24.43 -14.64 -83.70
N VAL A 19 25.21 -14.47 -84.77
CA VAL A 19 25.74 -13.19 -85.24
C VAL A 19 24.68 -12.54 -86.12
N ILE A 20 24.09 -11.41 -85.69
CA ILE A 20 23.25 -10.57 -86.57
C ILE A 20 23.57 -9.08 -86.32
N LEU A 21 24.39 -8.58 -87.24
CA LEU A 21 24.29 -7.33 -88.00
C LEU A 21 23.64 -6.10 -87.34
N SER A 22 24.48 -5.09 -87.14
CA SER A 22 24.16 -3.71 -86.76
C SER A 22 23.31 -2.97 -87.79
N LEU A 23 22.18 -2.41 -87.33
CA LEU A 23 21.56 -1.21 -87.90
C LEU A 23 21.49 -0.16 -86.78
N LEU A 24 22.31 0.89 -86.91
CA LEU A 24 22.11 2.14 -86.19
C LEU A 24 20.81 2.77 -86.70
N VAL A 25 19.80 2.82 -85.85
CA VAL A 25 18.72 3.80 -85.96
C VAL A 25 18.87 4.75 -84.80
N GLY A 26 19.40 5.94 -85.10
CA GLY A 26 19.28 7.07 -84.21
C GLY A 26 17.81 7.43 -84.06
N CYS A 27 17.29 7.30 -82.85
CA CYS A 27 16.09 8.01 -82.42
C CYS A 27 16.48 8.74 -81.14
N GLY A 28 16.48 10.07 -81.21
CA GLY A 28 16.62 10.92 -80.04
C GLY A 28 15.42 10.71 -79.12
N GLY A 29 15.59 9.84 -78.12
CA GLY A 29 14.68 9.74 -76.99
C GLY A 29 15.23 10.62 -75.87
N ALA A 30 14.47 11.65 -75.50
CA ALA A 30 14.76 12.47 -74.34
C ALA A 30 14.99 11.56 -73.11
N ASP A 31 16.23 11.54 -72.62
CA ASP A 31 16.63 10.94 -71.35
C ASP A 31 16.01 11.78 -70.22
N ASN A 32 14.69 11.67 -70.06
CA ASN A 32 14.04 12.09 -68.84
C ASN A 32 14.33 10.99 -67.81
N LYS A 33 15.60 10.94 -67.35
CA LYS A 33 15.98 10.23 -66.14
C LYS A 33 15.27 10.96 -65.00
N GLN A 34 14.02 10.61 -64.79
CA GLN A 34 13.34 10.96 -63.57
C GLN A 34 14.09 10.20 -62.48
N GLU A 35 15.00 10.90 -61.79
CA GLU A 35 15.64 10.36 -60.61
C GLU A 35 14.54 9.77 -59.73
N PRO A 36 14.71 8.54 -59.21
CA PRO A 36 13.70 7.95 -58.36
C PRO A 36 13.43 8.92 -57.21
N LYS A 37 12.20 9.44 -57.14
CA LYS A 37 11.78 10.35 -56.09
C LYS A 37 12.14 9.68 -54.76
N PRO A 38 12.90 10.34 -53.86
CA PRO A 38 13.29 9.73 -52.60
C PRO A 38 12.04 9.24 -51.87
N LEU A 39 12.09 7.99 -51.38
CA LEU A 39 10.99 7.42 -50.61
C LEU A 39 10.72 8.33 -49.40
N ALA A 40 9.45 8.62 -49.15
CA ALA A 40 9.05 9.39 -47.98
C ALA A 40 9.44 8.63 -46.69
N ASN A 41 10.00 9.35 -45.72
CA ASN A 41 10.41 8.78 -44.44
C ASN A 41 9.20 8.23 -43.68
N LYS A 42 9.35 7.07 -43.04
CA LYS A 42 8.36 6.55 -42.09
C LYS A 42 8.79 6.93 -40.66
N PRO A 43 7.86 7.30 -39.78
CA PRO A 43 8.21 7.62 -38.40
C PRO A 43 8.60 6.36 -37.60
N PRO A 44 9.38 6.52 -36.52
CA PRO A 44 9.65 5.44 -35.58
C PRO A 44 8.39 4.82 -34.99
N ILE A 45 8.52 3.58 -34.53
CA ILE A 45 7.56 2.91 -33.65
C ILE A 45 8.19 2.83 -32.27
N VAL A 46 7.47 3.26 -31.23
CA VAL A 46 7.95 3.15 -29.85
C VAL A 46 6.81 2.73 -28.90
N SER A 47 7.14 1.88 -27.93
CA SER A 47 6.28 1.50 -26.80
C SER A 47 7.05 1.54 -25.48
N ILE A 48 6.33 1.65 -24.37
CA ILE A 48 6.85 1.50 -23.02
C ILE A 48 5.90 0.56 -22.28
N ASP A 49 6.43 -0.43 -21.58
CA ASP A 49 5.64 -1.29 -20.72
C ASP A 49 5.35 -0.62 -19.38
N ASP A 50 4.15 -0.85 -18.85
CA ASP A 50 3.82 -0.48 -17.48
C ASP A 50 4.55 -1.43 -16.50
N ILE A 51 5.14 -0.87 -15.45
CA ILE A 51 5.83 -1.64 -14.41
C ILE A 51 5.29 -1.33 -13.02
N SER A 52 5.44 -2.27 -12.10
CA SER A 52 5.14 -2.06 -10.69
C SER A 52 6.38 -2.35 -9.85
N VAL A 53 6.72 -1.41 -8.97
CA VAL A 53 7.99 -1.39 -8.24
C VAL A 53 7.71 -0.98 -6.80
N PRO A 54 8.33 -1.60 -5.78
CA PRO A 54 8.26 -1.09 -4.42
C PRO A 54 8.74 0.35 -4.34
N GLU A 55 8.26 1.08 -3.34
CA GLU A 55 8.79 2.39 -2.98
C GLU A 55 10.30 2.35 -2.65
N ASN A 56 10.93 3.52 -2.65
CA ASN A 56 12.35 3.70 -2.31
C ASN A 56 13.31 2.72 -3.00
N THR A 57 13.01 2.37 -4.25
CA THR A 57 13.72 1.34 -5.00
C THR A 57 14.27 1.92 -6.30
N ALA A 58 15.56 1.67 -6.55
CA ALA A 58 16.17 2.00 -7.82
C ALA A 58 15.62 1.08 -8.92
N THR A 59 15.16 1.66 -10.03
CA THR A 59 14.52 0.93 -11.13
C THR A 59 14.81 1.57 -12.48
N ASN A 60 14.50 0.85 -13.55
CA ASN A 60 14.65 1.29 -14.92
C ASN A 60 13.34 1.13 -15.69
N VAL A 61 12.99 2.15 -16.48
CA VAL A 61 11.91 2.10 -17.48
C VAL A 61 12.54 2.05 -18.86
N SER A 62 12.23 1.00 -19.63
CA SER A 62 12.80 0.81 -20.97
C SER A 62 11.77 1.17 -22.04
N ALA A 63 12.22 1.87 -23.08
CA ALA A 63 11.43 2.09 -24.28
C ALA A 63 11.83 1.08 -25.36
N ASP A 64 10.88 0.38 -25.96
CA ASP A 64 11.13 -0.46 -27.12
C ASP A 64 10.82 0.32 -28.40
N ALA A 65 11.88 0.68 -29.12
CA ALA A 65 11.82 1.50 -30.30
C ALA A 65 12.46 0.83 -31.51
N SER A 66 11.85 1.03 -32.68
CA SER A 66 12.37 0.56 -33.97
C SER A 66 11.99 1.54 -35.09
N ASP A 67 12.77 1.57 -36.16
CA ASP A 67 12.52 2.40 -37.33
C ASP A 67 12.42 1.53 -38.60
N PRO A 68 11.29 1.54 -39.33
CA PRO A 68 11.09 0.61 -40.45
C PRO A 68 11.97 0.85 -41.69
N ASP A 69 12.53 2.04 -41.86
CA ASP A 69 13.28 2.45 -43.05
C ASP A 69 14.57 3.25 -42.72
N GLY A 70 15.13 3.01 -41.53
CA GLY A 70 16.26 3.76 -40.99
C GLY A 70 16.69 3.29 -39.60
N SER A 71 17.17 4.23 -38.77
CA SER A 71 17.66 3.96 -37.42
C SER A 71 17.30 5.06 -36.43
N ILE A 72 17.19 4.69 -35.16
CA ILE A 72 16.94 5.62 -34.06
C ILE A 72 18.20 6.40 -33.71
N THR A 73 18.11 7.72 -33.59
CA THR A 73 19.25 8.61 -33.28
C THR A 73 19.21 9.21 -31.89
N SER A 74 18.02 9.39 -31.30
CA SER A 74 17.90 9.98 -29.95
C SER A 74 16.63 9.57 -29.22
N TYR A 75 16.74 9.60 -27.89
CA TYR A 75 15.65 9.46 -26.93
C TYR A 75 15.55 10.76 -26.11
N LEU A 76 14.35 11.07 -25.64
CA LEU A 76 14.11 12.13 -24.67
C LEU A 76 12.99 11.69 -23.73
N TRP A 77 13.35 11.50 -22.47
CA TRP A 77 12.41 11.15 -21.40
C TRP A 77 11.98 12.38 -20.63
N GLU A 78 10.69 12.41 -20.29
CA GLU A 78 10.06 13.42 -19.46
C GLU A 78 9.09 12.75 -18.50
N GLN A 79 9.07 13.18 -17.23
CA GLN A 79 7.98 12.85 -16.33
C GLN A 79 6.76 13.69 -16.68
N VAL A 80 5.60 13.05 -16.76
CA VAL A 80 4.32 13.66 -17.13
C VAL A 80 3.46 13.94 -15.90
N SER A 81 3.41 13.00 -14.95
CA SER A 81 2.59 13.10 -13.75
C SER A 81 3.14 12.27 -12.58
N GLY A 82 2.50 12.45 -11.41
CA GLY A 82 2.90 11.83 -10.15
C GLY A 82 3.95 12.64 -9.39
N PRO A 83 4.36 12.19 -8.19
CA PRO A 83 5.44 12.83 -7.44
C PRO A 83 6.74 12.94 -8.25
N ASN A 84 7.37 14.11 -8.22
CA ASN A 84 8.63 14.34 -8.94
C ASN A 84 9.73 13.40 -8.45
N VAL A 85 10.39 12.73 -9.38
CA VAL A 85 11.56 11.88 -9.11
C VAL A 85 12.79 12.39 -9.86
N GLU A 86 13.97 12.10 -9.31
CA GLU A 86 15.22 12.36 -10.03
C GLU A 86 15.36 11.35 -11.18
N LEU A 87 15.52 11.87 -12.40
CA LEU A 87 15.69 11.09 -13.61
C LEU A 87 17.15 11.07 -14.06
N LYS A 88 17.65 9.88 -14.38
CA LYS A 88 18.98 9.64 -14.93
C LYS A 88 18.86 8.98 -16.29
N ASP A 89 19.84 9.21 -17.15
CA ASP A 89 19.89 8.64 -18.50
C ASP A 89 18.68 9.03 -19.38
N THR A 90 18.17 10.26 -19.23
CA THR A 90 17.00 10.78 -19.95
C THR A 90 17.15 10.86 -21.48
N LYS A 91 18.35 10.57 -22.01
CA LYS A 91 18.65 10.53 -23.45
C LYS A 91 18.98 9.12 -23.97
N SER A 92 18.73 8.09 -23.16
CA SER A 92 19.04 6.68 -23.46
C SER A 92 17.77 5.86 -23.67
N LYS A 93 17.91 4.62 -24.18
CA LYS A 93 16.81 3.65 -24.31
C LYS A 93 16.17 3.33 -22.94
N SER A 94 16.98 3.28 -21.90
CA SER A 94 16.57 3.01 -20.52
C SER A 94 16.64 4.28 -19.69
N LEU A 95 15.55 4.63 -19.03
CA LEU A 95 15.43 5.70 -18.05
C LEU A 95 15.66 5.13 -16.65
N ALA A 96 16.66 5.63 -15.93
CA ALA A 96 16.91 5.24 -14.54
C ALA A 96 16.25 6.22 -13.58
N LEU A 97 15.60 5.70 -12.53
CA LEU A 97 15.00 6.49 -11.45
C LEU A 97 15.05 5.74 -10.11
N SER A 98 14.80 6.45 -9.03
CA SER A 98 14.41 5.86 -7.74
C SER A 98 12.95 6.20 -7.46
N THR A 99 12.15 5.19 -7.11
CA THR A 99 10.76 5.42 -6.69
C THR A 99 10.72 6.22 -5.37
N PRO A 100 9.77 7.15 -5.20
CA PRO A 100 9.61 7.89 -3.95
C PRO A 100 9.08 6.97 -2.84
N ILE A 101 9.18 7.43 -1.59
CA ILE A 101 8.45 6.87 -0.45
C ILE A 101 6.99 7.33 -0.54
N VAL A 102 6.03 6.43 -0.40
CA VAL A 102 4.59 6.68 -0.55
C VAL A 102 3.79 5.87 0.47
N THR A 103 2.76 6.48 1.03
CA THR A 103 1.90 5.84 2.04
C THR A 103 0.73 5.04 1.44
N GLU A 104 0.55 5.13 0.12
CA GLU A 104 -0.40 4.35 -0.67
C GLU A 104 0.17 4.11 -2.07
N ASP A 105 -0.35 3.09 -2.76
CA ASP A 105 0.05 2.81 -4.14
C ASP A 105 -0.09 4.07 -5.01
N THR A 106 1.01 4.51 -5.61
CA THR A 106 1.06 5.81 -6.31
C THR A 106 1.58 5.63 -7.74
N GLU A 107 0.92 6.26 -8.70
CA GLU A 107 1.29 6.18 -10.12
C GLU A 107 2.21 7.33 -10.53
N LEU A 108 3.32 7.00 -11.20
CA LEU A 108 4.14 7.93 -11.98
C LEU A 108 3.94 7.67 -13.47
N SER A 109 3.88 8.73 -14.27
CA SER A 109 3.80 8.60 -15.72
C SER A 109 5.02 9.22 -16.40
N PHE A 110 5.59 8.50 -17.36
CA PHE A 110 6.75 8.93 -18.12
C PHE A 110 6.44 8.87 -19.62
N LYS A 111 6.93 9.87 -20.35
CA LYS A 111 6.85 9.94 -21.80
C LYS A 111 8.25 9.85 -22.38
N VAL A 112 8.44 8.97 -23.35
CA VAL A 112 9.63 8.95 -24.20
C VAL A 112 9.28 9.55 -25.55
N THR A 113 10.17 10.38 -26.09
CA THR A 113 10.12 10.82 -27.49
C THR A 113 11.36 10.30 -28.20
N VAL A 114 11.15 9.58 -29.29
CA VAL A 114 12.21 8.95 -30.08
C VAL A 114 12.30 9.64 -31.44
N THR A 115 13.52 9.93 -31.90
CA THR A 115 13.78 10.53 -33.22
C THR A 115 14.61 9.59 -34.10
N ASP A 116 14.25 9.43 -35.38
CA ASP A 116 15.03 8.67 -36.36
C ASP A 116 16.20 9.47 -36.98
N ASN A 117 16.90 8.87 -37.94
CA ASN A 117 18.02 9.46 -38.68
C ASN A 117 17.60 10.42 -39.80
N LYS A 118 16.31 10.57 -40.07
CA LYS A 118 15.74 11.53 -41.04
C LYS A 118 14.90 12.62 -40.35
N GLY A 119 14.87 12.65 -39.03
CA GLY A 119 14.26 13.67 -38.17
C GLY A 119 12.79 13.44 -37.78
N ALA A 120 12.14 12.34 -38.17
CA ALA A 120 10.77 12.09 -37.72
C ALA A 120 10.75 11.61 -36.26
N LYS A 121 9.64 11.89 -35.57
CA LYS A 121 9.48 11.69 -34.13
C LYS A 121 8.21 10.94 -33.79
N THR A 122 8.30 10.06 -32.80
CA THR A 122 7.17 9.37 -32.19
C THR A 122 7.33 9.38 -30.68
N SER A 123 6.22 9.47 -29.95
CA SER A 123 6.22 9.41 -28.49
C SER A 123 5.38 8.25 -27.98
N ALA A 124 5.78 7.70 -26.84
CA ALA A 124 4.98 6.76 -26.07
C ALA A 124 4.96 7.18 -24.60
N THR A 125 3.94 6.72 -23.87
CA THR A 125 3.80 6.93 -22.43
C THR A 125 3.70 5.57 -21.74
N GLY A 126 4.40 5.43 -20.62
CA GLY A 126 4.32 4.27 -19.74
C GLY A 126 4.15 4.69 -18.28
N ARG A 127 3.66 3.76 -17.46
CA ARG A 127 3.35 3.99 -16.05
C ARG A 127 4.24 3.17 -15.14
N VAL A 128 4.63 3.78 -14.03
CA VAL A 128 5.31 3.10 -12.91
C VAL A 128 4.37 3.17 -11.71
N LEU A 129 3.79 2.03 -11.34
CA LEU A 129 3.01 1.90 -10.11
C LEU A 129 3.96 1.63 -8.95
N VAL A 130 4.18 2.66 -8.14
CA VAL A 130 4.95 2.59 -6.90
C VAL A 130 4.11 1.91 -5.83
N LYS A 131 4.58 0.80 -5.29
CA LYS A 131 3.90 0.02 -4.26
C LYS A 131 4.34 0.47 -2.88
N ALA A 132 3.40 0.98 -2.08
CA ALA A 132 3.65 1.33 -0.68
C ALA A 132 4.02 0.09 0.13
N LYS A 133 4.88 0.25 1.13
CA LYS A 133 5.29 -0.86 2.00
C LYS A 133 4.30 -1.02 3.14
N MET A 134 3.33 -1.90 2.92
CA MET A 134 2.32 -2.22 3.93
C MET A 134 2.83 -3.25 4.94
N VAL A 135 2.64 -2.96 6.23
CA VAL A 135 2.79 -3.89 7.35
C VAL A 135 1.44 -4.40 7.81
N LYS A 136 1.41 -5.64 8.32
CA LYS A 136 0.16 -6.33 8.65
C LYS A 136 0.24 -7.03 10.01
N VAL A 137 -0.85 -6.96 10.76
CA VAL A 137 -1.08 -7.78 11.95
C VAL A 137 -2.58 -8.02 12.11
N THR A 138 -2.97 -9.23 12.50
CA THR A 138 -4.36 -9.54 12.87
C THR A 138 -4.48 -9.58 14.37
N LEU A 139 -5.34 -8.73 14.95
CA LEU A 139 -5.62 -8.75 16.37
C LEU A 139 -6.74 -9.76 16.64
N MET A 140 -6.49 -10.76 17.49
CA MET A 140 -7.48 -11.74 17.92
C MET A 140 -7.65 -11.70 19.43
N GLY A 141 -8.83 -11.28 19.85
CA GLY A 141 -9.15 -11.14 21.26
C GLY A 141 -10.62 -11.35 21.55
N LYS A 142 -11.01 -10.95 22.75
CA LYS A 142 -12.39 -11.07 23.23
C LYS A 142 -12.80 -9.82 24.01
N VAL A 143 -14.03 -9.37 23.82
CA VAL A 143 -14.66 -8.33 24.64
C VAL A 143 -15.34 -9.01 25.83
N LEU A 144 -14.90 -8.67 27.04
CA LEU A 144 -15.20 -9.40 28.28
C LEU A 144 -15.75 -8.51 29.40
N ASP A 145 -16.94 -8.87 29.83
CA ASP A 145 -17.48 -8.78 31.19
C ASP A 145 -18.55 -9.88 31.37
N GLY A 146 -18.15 -11.11 30.99
CA GLY A 146 -19.03 -12.00 30.21
C GLY A 146 -18.96 -11.67 28.71
N PRO A 147 -19.23 -12.60 27.78
CA PRO A 147 -19.27 -12.26 26.36
C PRO A 147 -20.18 -11.06 26.05
N ILE A 148 -19.60 -9.90 25.65
CA ILE A 148 -20.40 -8.79 25.12
C ILE A 148 -20.64 -9.07 23.63
N ALA A 149 -21.74 -9.76 23.37
CA ALA A 149 -22.13 -10.18 22.03
C ALA A 149 -22.20 -8.99 21.06
N ASN A 150 -21.63 -9.14 19.87
CA ASN A 150 -21.75 -8.19 18.75
C ASN A 150 -21.22 -6.78 19.05
N ALA A 151 -20.36 -6.61 20.06
CA ALA A 151 -19.73 -5.34 20.41
C ALA A 151 -19.04 -4.72 19.18
N LYS A 152 -19.25 -3.41 18.97
CA LYS A 152 -18.59 -2.67 17.89
C LYS A 152 -17.19 -2.30 18.32
N LEU A 153 -16.21 -2.60 17.48
CA LEU A 153 -14.79 -2.39 17.74
C LEU A 153 -14.25 -1.26 16.88
N LYS A 154 -13.34 -0.48 17.45
CA LYS A 154 -12.46 0.41 16.68
C LYS A 154 -11.04 0.27 17.22
N ALA A 155 -10.10 -0.16 16.37
CA ALA A 155 -8.68 0.04 16.63
C ALA A 155 -8.28 1.39 16.05
N ILE A 156 -7.70 2.23 16.89
CA ILE A 156 -7.24 3.58 16.59
C ILE A 156 -5.72 3.55 16.63
N ILE A 157 -5.09 3.91 15.51
CA ILE A 157 -3.64 4.00 15.32
C ILE A 157 -3.38 5.37 14.71
N ASN A 158 -2.99 6.33 15.55
CA ASN A 158 -2.93 7.75 15.19
C ASN A 158 -4.25 8.24 14.53
N ASP A 159 -4.22 8.63 13.26
CA ASP A 159 -5.37 9.09 12.47
C ASP A 159 -6.20 7.95 11.85
N LYS A 160 -5.69 6.72 11.90
CA LYS A 160 -6.33 5.55 11.29
C LYS A 160 -7.30 4.90 12.24
N VAL A 161 -8.50 4.59 11.73
CA VAL A 161 -9.55 3.88 12.45
C VAL A 161 -9.92 2.62 11.68
N ILE A 162 -9.65 1.47 12.26
CA ILE A 162 -10.04 0.17 11.72
C ILE A 162 -11.24 -0.32 12.53
N GLU A 163 -12.38 -0.42 11.86
CA GLU A 163 -13.62 -0.86 12.49
C GLU A 163 -13.80 -2.38 12.38
N GLY A 164 -14.43 -2.96 13.39
CA GLY A 164 -14.80 -4.37 13.38
C GLY A 164 -15.95 -4.66 14.33
N GLN A 165 -16.25 -5.94 14.48
CA GLN A 165 -17.31 -6.38 15.37
C GLN A 165 -16.92 -7.71 16.03
N ALA A 166 -17.27 -7.85 17.31
CA ALA A 166 -17.20 -9.12 17.98
C ALA A 166 -18.34 -10.06 17.52
N ASP A 167 -18.18 -11.37 17.68
CA ASP A 167 -19.24 -12.34 17.46
C ASP A 167 -20.21 -12.41 18.65
N LYS A 168 -21.16 -13.35 18.60
CA LYS A 168 -22.12 -13.61 19.68
C LYS A 168 -21.46 -14.03 21.01
N ASP A 169 -20.24 -14.56 20.95
CA ASP A 169 -19.47 -15.01 22.09
C ASP A 169 -18.42 -13.96 22.49
N GLY A 170 -18.47 -12.75 21.90
CA GLY A 170 -17.56 -11.64 22.19
C GLY A 170 -16.18 -11.78 21.57
N ASN A 171 -15.88 -12.83 20.81
CA ASN A 171 -14.58 -12.98 20.15
C ASN A 171 -14.52 -12.07 18.93
N TYR A 172 -13.33 -11.57 18.61
CA TYR A 172 -13.15 -10.76 17.41
C TYR A 172 -11.85 -11.11 16.70
N SER A 173 -11.82 -10.78 15.40
CA SER A 173 -10.62 -10.81 14.57
C SER A 173 -10.59 -9.50 13.78
N LEU A 174 -9.54 -8.70 13.98
CA LEU A 174 -9.40 -7.38 13.38
C LEU A 174 -8.09 -7.29 12.60
N PRO A 175 -8.14 -7.44 11.25
CA PRO A 175 -6.95 -7.30 10.43
C PRO A 175 -6.56 -5.82 10.31
N ILE A 176 -5.30 -5.52 10.62
CA ILE A 176 -4.68 -4.22 10.43
C ILE A 176 -3.70 -4.34 9.26
N SER A 177 -3.80 -3.41 8.31
CA SER A 177 -2.88 -3.28 7.19
C SER A 177 -2.62 -1.79 6.97
N LEU A 178 -1.44 -1.33 7.37
CA LEU A 178 -1.06 0.08 7.33
C LEU A 178 0.32 0.24 6.68
N ASP A 179 0.63 1.43 6.20
CA ASP A 179 1.96 1.78 5.74
C ASP A 179 3.00 1.68 6.87
N ASP A 180 4.26 1.38 6.54
CA ASP A 180 5.31 1.16 7.54
C ASP A 180 5.71 2.43 8.31
N SER A 181 5.33 3.62 7.85
CA SER A 181 5.44 4.87 8.62
C SER A 181 4.64 4.86 9.93
N HIS A 182 3.61 4.00 10.04
CA HIS A 182 2.79 3.84 11.24
C HIS A 182 3.37 2.83 12.26
N LEU A 183 4.54 2.23 12.01
CA LEU A 183 5.15 1.25 12.92
C LEU A 183 5.33 1.78 14.36
N GLY A 184 5.61 3.07 14.50
CA GLY A 184 5.79 3.72 15.80
C GLY A 184 4.50 4.10 16.53
N ASP A 185 3.34 3.98 15.88
CA ASP A 185 2.09 4.52 16.41
C ASP A 185 1.46 3.60 17.46
N LEU A 186 0.85 4.22 18.47
CA LEU A 186 0.16 3.53 19.56
C LEU A 186 -1.15 2.91 19.08
N ILE A 187 -1.39 1.65 19.43
CA ILE A 187 -2.66 0.96 19.20
C ILE A 187 -3.56 1.10 20.43
N LYS A 188 -4.72 1.74 20.24
CA LYS A 188 -5.84 1.75 21.19
C LYS A 188 -7.03 1.03 20.58
N ILE A 189 -7.54 -0.01 21.24
CA ILE A 189 -8.81 -0.63 20.83
C ILE A 189 -9.91 -0.15 21.76
N THR A 190 -11.05 0.19 21.16
CA THR A 190 -12.29 0.52 21.86
C THR A 190 -13.35 -0.49 21.50
N ALA A 191 -14.17 -0.89 22.46
CA ALA A 191 -15.34 -1.74 22.27
C ALA A 191 -16.56 -1.04 22.85
N THR A 192 -17.65 -0.96 22.08
CA THR A 192 -18.92 -0.35 22.51
C THR A 192 -20.06 -1.34 22.39
N GLY A 193 -21.06 -1.22 23.26
CA GLY A 193 -22.27 -2.01 23.16
C GLY A 193 -23.08 -1.70 21.90
N VAL A 194 -23.91 -2.65 21.48
CA VAL A 194 -24.62 -2.61 20.20
C VAL A 194 -25.91 -1.77 20.26
N GLU A 195 -26.53 -1.72 21.43
CA GLU A 195 -27.82 -1.07 21.64
C GLU A 195 -27.66 0.45 21.79
N SER A 196 -28.63 1.19 21.26
CA SER A 196 -28.68 2.65 21.45
C SER A 196 -28.81 2.98 22.94
N GLY A 197 -27.91 3.81 23.45
CA GLY A 197 -27.88 4.16 24.88
C GLY A 197 -27.21 3.11 25.77
N SER A 198 -26.55 2.09 25.19
CA SER A 198 -25.71 1.17 25.95
C SER A 198 -24.62 1.94 26.72
N PRO A 199 -24.46 1.71 28.04
CA PRO A 199 -23.41 2.33 28.84
C PRO A 199 -22.02 1.74 28.55
N VAL A 200 -21.95 0.62 27.83
CA VAL A 200 -20.69 -0.09 27.57
C VAL A 200 -19.79 0.69 26.64
N LYS A 201 -18.65 1.13 27.17
CA LYS A 201 -17.46 1.53 26.43
C LYS A 201 -16.21 1.05 27.16
N LEU A 202 -15.54 0.08 26.57
CA LEU A 202 -14.34 -0.53 27.09
C LEU A 202 -13.16 -0.17 26.20
N ILE A 203 -11.96 -0.10 26.79
CA ILE A 203 -10.72 0.20 26.06
C ILE A 203 -9.59 -0.76 26.43
N SER A 204 -8.61 -0.83 25.54
CA SER A 204 -7.32 -1.46 25.80
C SER A 204 -6.23 -0.80 24.98
N TYR A 205 -5.04 -0.65 25.56
CA TYR A 205 -3.84 -0.16 24.89
C TYR A 205 -2.87 -1.32 24.69
N LEU A 206 -2.35 -1.46 23.47
CA LEU A 206 -1.53 -2.62 23.08
C LEU A 206 -0.04 -2.27 22.88
N GLY A 207 0.34 -1.00 23.06
CA GLY A 207 1.68 -0.52 22.69
C GLY A 207 1.76 -0.11 21.23
N SER A 208 2.97 -0.11 20.66
CA SER A 208 3.18 0.29 19.26
C SER A 208 2.77 -0.78 18.26
N LEU A 209 2.46 -0.39 17.03
CA LEU A 209 2.20 -1.32 15.93
C LEU A 209 3.39 -2.26 15.68
N ASP A 210 4.62 -1.75 15.73
CA ASP A 210 5.84 -2.54 15.65
C ASP A 210 5.93 -3.61 16.75
N SER A 211 5.62 -3.25 18.00
CA SER A 211 5.62 -4.21 19.10
C SER A 211 4.56 -5.30 18.94
N ALA A 212 3.36 -4.92 18.46
CA ALA A 212 2.28 -5.86 18.18
C ALA A 212 2.65 -6.85 17.06
N ILE A 213 3.28 -6.38 15.97
CA ILE A 213 3.77 -7.23 14.88
C ILE A 213 4.84 -8.20 15.40
N LYS A 214 5.82 -7.70 16.18
CA LYS A 214 6.87 -8.55 16.76
C LYS A 214 6.31 -9.62 17.69
N SER A 215 5.32 -9.27 18.51
CA SER A 215 4.67 -10.22 19.42
C SER A 215 3.84 -11.27 18.69
N ALA A 216 3.22 -10.93 17.56
CA ALA A 216 2.51 -11.88 16.70
C ALA A 216 3.48 -12.88 16.01
N GLY A 217 4.70 -12.43 15.69
CA GLY A 217 5.69 -13.29 15.05
C GLY A 217 5.28 -13.73 13.65
N ASP A 218 5.70 -14.94 13.26
CA ASP A 218 5.60 -15.42 11.88
C ASP A 218 4.15 -15.71 11.42
N ASP A 219 3.22 -15.96 12.34
CA ASP A 219 1.81 -16.24 11.99
C ASP A 219 1.00 -14.96 11.74
N GLY A 220 1.60 -13.79 11.98
CA GLY A 220 1.01 -12.47 11.75
C GLY A 220 -0.26 -12.20 12.58
N THR A 221 -0.53 -12.98 13.62
CA THR A 221 -1.74 -12.91 14.42
C THR A 221 -1.44 -12.74 15.90
N LEU A 222 -1.71 -11.54 16.44
CA LEU A 222 -1.52 -11.26 17.86
C LEU A 222 -2.70 -11.80 18.68
N LYS A 223 -2.39 -12.70 19.62
CA LYS A 223 -3.36 -13.41 20.48
C LYS A 223 -3.10 -13.17 21.96
N LYS A 224 -4.07 -13.56 22.79
CA LYS A 224 -4.04 -13.35 24.24
C LYS A 224 -2.86 -13.99 24.98
N ASN A 225 -2.26 -15.05 24.43
CA ASN A 225 -1.10 -15.74 25.01
C ASN A 225 0.21 -14.99 24.73
N GLU A 226 0.24 -14.14 23.69
CA GLU A 226 1.37 -13.27 23.37
C GLU A 226 1.20 -11.90 24.03
N LEU A 227 0.00 -11.33 23.95
CA LEU A 227 -0.35 -10.08 24.60
C LEU A 227 -1.78 -10.15 25.16
N PHE A 228 -1.91 -10.22 26.48
CA PHE A 228 -3.23 -10.28 27.13
C PHE A 228 -4.13 -9.09 26.78
N ALA A 229 -3.53 -7.92 26.52
CA ALA A 229 -4.23 -6.67 26.21
C ALA A 229 -5.06 -6.70 24.91
N VAL A 230 -4.94 -7.74 24.07
CA VAL A 230 -5.92 -7.95 22.98
C VAL A 230 -7.31 -8.28 23.52
N ASN A 231 -7.45 -8.77 24.75
CA ASN A 231 -8.76 -8.85 25.39
C ASN A 231 -9.16 -7.46 25.90
N ILE A 232 -10.40 -7.07 25.61
CA ILE A 232 -10.94 -5.78 26.03
C ILE A 232 -11.88 -6.05 27.18
N THR A 233 -11.46 -5.71 28.40
CA THR A 233 -12.13 -6.10 29.64
C THR A 233 -12.40 -4.91 30.55
N ASN A 234 -13.17 -5.12 31.61
CA ASN A 234 -13.28 -4.16 32.71
C ASN A 234 -11.90 -3.81 33.33
N VAL A 235 -10.96 -4.77 33.40
CA VAL A 235 -9.60 -4.53 33.91
C VAL A 235 -8.75 -3.73 32.93
N THR A 236 -8.73 -4.06 31.64
CA THR A 236 -7.96 -3.27 30.66
C THR A 236 -8.51 -1.85 30.53
N THR A 237 -9.82 -1.69 30.72
CA THR A 237 -10.48 -0.38 30.72
C THR A 237 -10.10 0.43 31.96
N ALA A 238 -10.10 -0.17 33.15
CA ALA A 238 -9.62 0.47 34.37
C ALA A 238 -8.15 0.92 34.25
N ILE A 239 -7.29 0.05 33.72
CA ILE A 239 -5.89 0.40 33.42
C ILE A 239 -5.82 1.54 32.42
N GLY A 240 -6.54 1.46 31.30
CA GLY A 240 -6.56 2.50 30.28
C GLY A 240 -7.03 3.86 30.81
N ALA A 241 -8.00 3.86 31.72
CA ALA A 241 -8.48 5.07 32.37
C ALA A 241 -7.43 5.70 33.29
N LEU A 242 -6.72 4.89 34.08
CA LEU A 242 -5.61 5.37 34.91
C LEU A 242 -4.48 5.97 34.07
N ILE A 243 -4.13 5.33 32.94
CA ILE A 243 -3.11 5.86 32.02
C ILE A 243 -3.59 7.19 31.41
N GLN A 244 -4.86 7.33 31.03
CA GLN A 244 -5.41 8.60 30.55
C GLN A 244 -5.34 9.69 31.63
N ASN A 245 -5.68 9.36 32.88
CA ASN A 245 -5.64 10.29 34.01
C ASN A 245 -4.21 10.76 34.33
N ASN A 246 -3.23 9.84 34.28
CA ASN A 246 -1.80 10.18 34.44
C ASN A 246 -1.28 11.07 33.29
N ASN A 247 -1.93 11.04 32.13
CA ASN A 247 -1.67 11.95 31.02
C ASN A 247 -2.55 13.22 31.05
N GLU A 248 -2.92 13.69 32.25
CA GLU A 248 -3.76 14.89 32.45
C GLU A 248 -5.14 14.81 31.75
N GLY A 249 -5.66 13.60 31.53
CA GLY A 249 -6.90 13.35 30.78
C GLY A 249 -6.78 13.62 29.27
N LYS A 250 -5.59 13.92 28.75
CA LYS A 250 -5.36 14.14 27.33
C LYS A 250 -5.28 12.81 26.59
N GLU A 251 -5.71 12.82 25.33
CA GLU A 251 -5.62 11.64 24.48
C GLU A 251 -4.16 11.22 24.28
N LEU A 252 -3.90 9.93 24.51
CA LEU A 252 -2.60 9.31 24.28
C LEU A 252 -2.45 9.02 22.78
N THR A 253 -1.63 9.82 22.11
CA THR A 253 -1.33 9.67 20.67
C THR A 253 0.07 9.10 20.41
N THR A 254 0.96 9.09 21.41
CA THR A 254 2.34 8.61 21.25
C THR A 254 2.67 7.49 22.23
N VAL A 255 3.60 6.63 21.84
CA VAL A 255 4.10 5.52 22.66
C VAL A 255 4.87 6.03 23.88
N ASP A 256 5.61 7.14 23.77
CA ASP A 256 6.33 7.72 24.90
C ASP A 256 5.38 8.24 25.98
N ALA A 257 4.32 8.96 25.59
CA ALA A 257 3.30 9.40 26.53
C ALA A 257 2.61 8.20 27.21
N PHE A 258 2.31 7.16 26.43
CA PHE A 258 1.74 5.92 26.95
C PHE A 258 2.67 5.23 27.96
N ASN A 259 3.96 5.09 27.65
CA ASN A 259 4.94 4.45 28.54
C ASN A 259 5.12 5.24 29.84
N ASN A 260 5.25 6.56 29.74
CA ASN A 260 5.40 7.43 30.91
C ASN A 260 4.17 7.33 31.83
N ALA A 261 2.96 7.51 31.27
CA ALA A 261 1.73 7.42 32.03
C ALA A 261 1.48 6.01 32.61
N SER A 262 1.91 4.96 31.91
CA SER A 262 1.81 3.56 32.38
C SER A 262 2.70 3.28 33.58
N ASN A 263 3.86 3.94 33.69
CA ASN A 263 4.76 3.76 34.83
C ASN A 263 4.23 4.39 36.12
N GLU A 264 3.24 5.29 36.02
CA GLU A 264 2.65 6.01 37.14
C GLU A 264 1.33 5.38 37.62
N ILE A 265 0.94 4.22 37.12
CA ILE A 265 -0.32 3.57 37.49
C ILE A 265 -0.32 3.20 38.97
N ASP A 266 -1.30 3.71 39.71
CA ASP A 266 -1.63 3.20 41.05
C ASP A 266 -2.41 1.89 40.93
N ALA A 267 -1.70 0.77 41.12
CA ALA A 267 -2.28 -0.57 41.04
C ALA A 267 -3.41 -0.81 42.05
N SER A 268 -3.47 -0.05 43.16
CA SER A 268 -4.52 -0.20 44.16
C SER A 268 -5.90 0.20 43.65
N LEU A 269 -5.96 1.04 42.61
CA LEU A 269 -7.20 1.52 42.00
C LEU A 269 -7.75 0.59 40.91
N ILE A 270 -6.95 -0.35 40.39
CA ILE A 270 -7.38 -1.23 39.29
C ILE A 270 -8.60 -2.08 39.68
N LEU A 271 -8.56 -2.71 40.86
CA LEU A 271 -9.66 -3.57 41.32
C LEU A 271 -10.95 -2.77 41.62
N PRO A 272 -10.91 -1.65 42.36
CA PRO A 272 -12.09 -0.80 42.55
C PRO A 272 -12.72 -0.34 41.23
N LEU A 273 -11.93 0.21 40.30
CA LEU A 273 -12.43 0.74 39.03
C LEU A 273 -12.98 -0.37 38.13
N SER A 274 -12.29 -1.51 38.03
CA SER A 274 -12.79 -2.65 37.27
C SER A 274 -14.08 -3.24 37.86
N THR A 275 -14.26 -3.14 39.18
CA THR A 275 -15.51 -3.51 39.87
C THR A 275 -16.63 -2.53 39.54
N ALA A 276 -16.36 -1.22 39.55
CA ALA A 276 -17.36 -0.21 39.18
C ALA A 276 -17.88 -0.41 37.74
N ILE A 277 -16.98 -0.65 36.79
CA ILE A 277 -17.35 -0.99 35.40
C ILE A 277 -18.26 -2.24 35.40
N LYS A 278 -17.84 -3.28 36.12
CA LYS A 278 -18.58 -4.53 36.17
C LYS A 278 -19.99 -4.39 36.73
N LEU A 279 -20.14 -3.61 37.80
CA LEU A 279 -21.45 -3.35 38.39
C LEU A 279 -22.40 -2.66 37.40
N VAL A 280 -21.89 -1.70 36.64
CA VAL A 280 -22.69 -1.00 35.61
C VAL A 280 -23.10 -1.96 34.49
N ILE A 281 -22.17 -2.75 33.96
CA ILE A 281 -22.44 -3.64 32.83
C ILE A 281 -23.40 -4.76 33.22
N ASP A 282 -23.15 -5.44 34.35
CA ASP A 282 -23.93 -6.63 34.74
C ASP A 282 -25.29 -6.27 35.37
N TYR A 283 -25.39 -5.14 36.07
CA TYR A 283 -26.52 -4.90 36.98
C TYR A 283 -27.30 -3.59 36.77
N SER A 284 -26.84 -2.64 35.95
CA SER A 284 -27.54 -1.33 35.78
C SER A 284 -28.98 -1.45 35.25
N ASN A 285 -29.26 -2.49 34.46
CA ASN A 285 -30.60 -2.77 33.94
C ASN A 285 -31.57 -3.30 35.00
N GLN A 286 -31.04 -3.93 36.06
CA GLN A 286 -31.83 -4.59 37.11
C GLN A 286 -31.86 -3.81 38.41
N ASN A 287 -30.89 -2.92 38.64
CA ASN A 287 -30.75 -2.14 39.85
C ASN A 287 -30.45 -0.67 39.54
N PRO A 288 -31.38 0.27 39.86
CA PRO A 288 -31.17 1.70 39.66
C PRO A 288 -29.92 2.26 40.35
N ASN A 289 -29.45 1.64 41.44
CA ASN A 289 -28.26 2.08 42.17
C ASN A 289 -26.95 1.85 41.40
N PHE A 290 -26.96 1.02 40.36
CA PHE A 290 -25.79 0.75 39.52
C PHE A 290 -25.90 1.40 38.14
N LYS A 291 -26.83 2.35 37.96
CA LYS A 291 -26.86 3.20 36.76
C LYS A 291 -25.68 4.17 36.79
N LEU A 292 -25.28 4.60 35.60
CA LEU A 292 -24.28 5.67 35.48
C LEU A 292 -24.76 6.94 36.22
N PRO A 293 -23.85 7.63 36.93
CA PRO A 293 -24.15 8.93 37.53
C PRO A 293 -24.60 9.96 36.48
N GLU A 294 -25.31 11.00 36.92
CA GLU A 294 -25.73 12.08 36.04
C GLU A 294 -24.52 12.75 35.35
N GLY A 295 -24.66 13.00 34.06
CA GLY A 295 -23.59 13.56 33.24
C GLY A 295 -22.41 12.60 33.00
N THR A 296 -22.64 11.28 33.09
CA THR A 296 -21.71 10.24 32.65
C THR A 296 -22.38 9.39 31.58
N ASN A 297 -21.79 9.30 30.39
CA ASN A 297 -22.40 8.66 29.23
C ASN A 297 -22.06 7.18 29.11
N ASP A 298 -20.87 6.78 29.57
CA ASP A 298 -20.37 5.43 29.39
C ASP A 298 -19.44 4.98 30.53
N THR A 299 -19.12 3.69 30.55
CA THR A 299 -18.27 3.06 31.56
C THR A 299 -16.84 3.62 31.58
N LEU A 300 -16.32 4.12 30.46
CA LEU A 300 -14.99 4.74 30.43
C LEU A 300 -15.03 6.12 31.09
N GLU A 301 -16.03 6.94 30.78
CA GLU A 301 -16.22 8.24 31.42
C GLU A 301 -16.44 8.11 32.93
N LEU A 302 -17.10 7.05 33.39
CA LEU A 302 -17.22 6.73 34.81
C LEU A 302 -15.85 6.60 35.47
N VAL A 303 -14.97 5.74 34.95
CA VAL A 303 -13.68 5.44 35.60
C VAL A 303 -12.59 6.47 35.32
N ASN A 304 -12.74 7.31 34.29
CA ASN A 304 -11.88 8.47 34.09
C ASN A 304 -12.11 9.54 35.17
N ASN A 305 -13.31 9.61 35.75
CA ASN A 305 -13.60 10.49 36.88
C ASN A 305 -13.56 9.70 38.20
N LEU A 306 -12.40 9.70 38.86
CA LEU A 306 -12.15 8.91 40.08
C LEU A 306 -13.14 9.23 41.23
N ASP A 307 -13.58 10.48 41.35
CA ASP A 307 -14.58 10.88 42.35
C ASP A 307 -15.94 10.25 42.07
N LYS A 308 -16.35 10.21 40.79
CA LYS A 308 -17.60 9.55 40.38
C LYS A 308 -17.53 8.03 40.49
N ALA A 309 -16.36 7.43 40.30
CA ALA A 309 -16.19 5.97 40.35
C ALA A 309 -16.16 5.40 41.78
N SER A 310 -16.00 6.25 42.79
CA SER A 310 -15.88 5.86 44.20
C SER A 310 -17.18 6.05 45.00
N HIS A 311 -18.30 6.40 44.35
CA HIS A 311 -19.63 6.58 44.94
C HIS A 311 -20.66 5.70 44.23
#